data_AF-A0A425D544-F1
#
_entry.id   AF-A0A425D544-F1
#
_cell.length_a   1.000
_cell.length_b   1.000
_cell.length_c   1.000
_cell.angle_alpha   90.00
_cell.angle_beta   90.00
_cell.angle_gamma   90.00
#
_symmetry.space_group_name_H-M   'P 1'
#
loop_
_entity.id
_entity.type
_entity.pdbx_description
1 polymer ?
#
loop_
_entity_poly.entity_id
_entity_poly.type
_entity_poly.pdbx_seq_one_letter_code
_entity_poly.pdbx_strand_id
1 'polypeptide(L)'
;MTCMIRITGKVPSLDFTCCRELQICVDTRVGWNGAVMPCHVVSNHVAAVVCAGAALRVGLFACGLDAFAQNRLEYVTPLNSLLRLQEGHFLYKAGVNPYAGDTFHQPPLVLAVYTLLDALTVFHISLRTCLIGWTIFMDVVIALGFASMCRAFLSSQGEQQCERSKIWLNHPPVSSLLAPEMLPATTAAMFLFNPYSVISSLALSTSLVTYASIVWSFSFAVQGLLVHAIVLLSLATYLSVYPVVLVVPVLLMIHQARSAASVGGFVGVSFVYMGRTWDFLRATYVWMHEYPDLTPNIGIFWYFFMELFDRFQSYFLVLLHLHPYLYVLPLFIRLRYDI
;
A
#
# COMPACT_ATOMS: atom_id res chain seq x y z
N MET A 1 25.64 20.56 -68.45
CA MET A 1 26.00 19.81 -67.24
C MET A 1 25.35 20.51 -66.05
N THR A 2 24.09 20.14 -65.87
CA THR A 2 23.06 20.54 -64.90
C THR A 2 23.26 19.76 -63.58
N CYS A 3 22.75 20.11 -62.41
CA CYS A 3 22.16 21.32 -61.81
C CYS A 3 21.96 20.93 -60.33
N MET A 4 22.27 21.82 -59.37
CA MET A 4 21.93 21.63 -57.97
C MET A 4 20.40 21.50 -57.81
N ILE A 5 19.93 20.39 -57.25
CA ILE A 5 18.50 20.22 -56.93
C ILE A 5 18.24 20.75 -55.53
N ARG A 6 17.55 21.90 -55.53
CA ARG A 6 16.91 22.60 -54.42
C ARG A 6 15.77 21.73 -53.89
N ILE A 7 15.81 21.36 -52.61
CA ILE A 7 14.69 20.69 -51.92
C ILE A 7 13.63 21.76 -51.61
N THR A 8 12.58 21.81 -52.43
CA THR A 8 11.29 22.40 -52.08
C THR A 8 10.26 21.27 -52.03
N GLY A 9 9.77 20.95 -50.84
CA GLY A 9 8.74 19.94 -50.63
C GLY A 9 7.90 20.28 -49.41
N LYS A 10 6.63 20.59 -49.65
CA LYS A 10 5.58 20.97 -48.69
C LYS A 10 5.55 20.09 -47.44
N VAL A 11 5.44 20.74 -46.29
CA VAL A 11 4.95 20.15 -45.03
C VAL A 11 3.50 19.69 -45.28
N PRO A 12 3.13 18.41 -45.09
CA PRO A 12 1.73 18.04 -45.03
C PRO A 12 1.14 18.63 -43.75
N SER A 13 0.09 19.42 -43.90
CA SER A 13 -0.73 19.96 -42.82
C SER A 13 -1.19 18.82 -41.91
N LEU A 14 -0.66 18.80 -40.68
CA LEU A 14 -1.24 18.03 -39.58
C LEU A 14 -2.63 18.58 -39.30
N ASP A 15 -3.64 17.77 -39.57
CA ASP A 15 -5.03 18.05 -39.21
C ASP A 15 -5.13 18.17 -37.68
N PHE A 16 -5.24 19.41 -37.20
CA PHE A 16 -5.39 19.81 -35.80
C PHE A 16 -6.80 19.55 -35.23
N THR A 17 -7.64 18.80 -35.92
CA THR A 17 -9.05 18.61 -35.56
C THR A 17 -9.28 17.64 -34.41
N CYS A 18 -8.34 16.73 -34.10
CA CYS A 18 -8.49 15.79 -32.98
C CYS A 18 -8.24 16.44 -31.60
N CYS A 19 -7.52 17.57 -31.53
CA CYS A 19 -7.26 18.28 -30.27
C CYS A 19 -8.40 19.20 -29.79
N ARG A 20 -9.49 19.35 -30.55
CA ARG A 20 -10.50 20.39 -30.26
C ARG A 20 -11.59 19.99 -29.25
N GLU A 21 -11.64 18.73 -28.82
CA GLU A 21 -12.56 18.27 -27.75
C GLU A 21 -11.87 18.03 -26.40
N LEU A 22 -10.56 18.30 -26.29
CA LEU A 22 -9.75 18.14 -25.08
C LEU A 22 -9.46 19.48 -24.40
N GLN A 23 -10.44 20.38 -24.34
CA GLN A 23 -10.29 21.72 -23.79
C GLN A 23 -10.36 21.76 -22.24
N ILE A 24 -9.70 20.82 -21.56
CA ILE A 24 -9.41 20.86 -20.12
C ILE A 24 -8.04 20.21 -19.86
N CYS A 25 -6.96 20.89 -20.25
CA CYS A 25 -5.56 20.67 -19.85
C CYS A 25 -4.71 21.57 -20.80
N VAL A 26 -3.77 22.43 -20.41
CA VAL A 26 -2.97 22.59 -19.21
C VAL A 26 -2.42 24.02 -19.23
N ASP A 27 -2.48 24.74 -18.12
CA ASP A 27 -1.63 25.91 -17.89
C ASP A 27 -0.22 25.41 -17.49
N THR A 28 0.62 25.10 -18.48
CA THR A 28 1.98 24.58 -18.25
C THR A 28 2.97 25.72 -18.01
N ARG A 29 3.40 25.91 -16.76
CA ARG A 29 4.73 26.47 -16.51
C ARG A 29 5.76 25.36 -16.67
N VAL A 30 6.54 25.50 -17.74
CA VAL A 30 7.70 24.67 -18.08
C VAL A 30 8.75 24.79 -16.95
N GLY A 31 8.89 23.73 -16.16
CA GLY A 31 9.98 23.54 -15.20
C GLY A 31 11.09 22.70 -15.83
N TRP A 32 12.32 23.21 -15.82
CA TRP A 32 13.53 22.50 -16.23
C TRP A 32 13.75 21.26 -15.35
N ASN A 33 13.30 20.10 -15.83
CA ASN A 33 13.81 18.73 -15.58
C ASN A 33 12.75 17.65 -15.91
N GLY A 34 11.92 17.82 -16.94
CA GLY A 34 11.21 16.72 -17.63
C GLY A 34 10.25 15.82 -16.82
N ALA A 35 10.17 15.95 -15.50
CA ALA A 35 9.28 15.21 -14.63
C ALA A 35 8.01 16.04 -14.46
N VAL A 36 7.03 15.79 -15.32
CA VAL A 36 5.67 16.26 -15.11
C VAL A 36 5.15 15.53 -13.87
N MET A 37 5.20 16.18 -12.71
CA MET A 37 4.38 15.74 -11.58
C MET A 37 2.92 16.05 -11.96
N PRO A 38 2.04 15.05 -12.14
CA PRO A 38 0.64 15.34 -12.29
C PRO A 38 0.16 15.98 -10.98
N CYS A 39 -0.20 17.26 -11.01
CA CYS A 39 -0.93 17.87 -9.90
C CYS A 39 -2.15 16.99 -9.62
N HIS A 40 -2.19 16.36 -8.45
CA HIS A 40 -3.29 15.51 -7.99
C HIS A 40 -4.53 16.38 -7.73
N VAL A 41 -5.20 16.85 -8.80
CA VAL A 41 -6.52 17.45 -8.66
C VAL A 41 -7.46 16.33 -8.25
N VAL A 42 -7.90 16.35 -7.00
CA VAL A 42 -8.89 15.40 -6.49
C VAL A 42 -10.22 15.75 -7.17
N SER A 43 -10.68 14.90 -8.09
CA SER A 43 -12.02 15.03 -8.67
C SER A 43 -13.08 15.09 -7.56
N ASN A 44 -14.11 15.91 -7.75
CA ASN A 44 -15.21 16.11 -6.81
C ASN A 44 -15.84 14.78 -6.35
N HIS A 45 -15.90 13.78 -7.25
CA HIS A 45 -16.42 12.46 -6.92
C HIS A 45 -15.54 11.70 -5.94
N VAL A 46 -14.21 11.76 -6.10
CA VAL A 46 -13.27 11.12 -5.16
C VAL A 46 -13.33 11.81 -3.80
N ALA A 47 -13.37 13.14 -3.78
CA ALA A 47 -13.51 13.90 -2.54
C ALA A 47 -14.81 13.53 -1.80
N ALA A 48 -15.95 13.45 -2.51
CA ALA A 48 -17.22 13.07 -1.91
C ALA A 48 -17.19 11.67 -1.30
N VAL A 49 -16.62 10.69 -2.01
CA VAL A 49 -16.47 9.30 -1.52
C VAL A 49 -15.56 9.24 -0.29
N VAL A 50 -14.42 9.95 -0.31
CA VAL A 50 -13.49 10.02 0.81
C VAL A 50 -14.14 10.64 2.04
N CYS A 51 -14.85 11.77 1.87
CA CYS A 51 -15.59 12.40 2.96
C CYS A 51 -16.67 11.47 3.53
N ALA A 52 -17.42 10.77 2.68
CA ALA A 52 -18.43 9.81 3.13
C ALA A 52 -17.81 8.63 3.90
N GLY A 53 -16.71 8.07 3.41
CA GLY A 53 -16.00 6.97 4.07
C GLY A 53 -15.34 7.37 5.40
N ALA A 54 -14.83 8.60 5.50
CA ALA A 54 -14.31 9.17 6.74
C ALA A 54 -15.44 9.45 7.74
N ALA A 55 -16.55 10.05 7.30
CA ALA A 55 -17.72 10.31 8.13
C ALA A 55 -18.33 9.02 8.69
N LEU A 56 -18.39 7.96 7.88
CA LEU A 56 -18.80 6.63 8.33
C LEU A 56 -17.93 6.15 9.51
N ARG A 57 -16.61 6.22 9.38
CA ARG A 57 -15.67 5.81 10.43
C ARG A 57 -15.84 6.65 11.70
N VAL A 58 -15.92 7.96 11.56
CA VAL A 58 -16.19 8.88 12.69
C VAL A 58 -17.48 8.47 13.40
N GLY A 59 -18.56 8.20 12.66
CA GLY A 59 -19.83 7.73 13.22
C GLY A 59 -19.69 6.41 13.97
N LEU A 60 -18.99 5.43 13.41
CA LEU A 60 -18.78 4.12 14.05
C LEU A 60 -17.93 4.21 15.33
N PHE A 61 -16.89 5.05 15.34
CA PHE A 61 -16.10 5.33 16.54
C PHE A 61 -16.91 6.10 17.60
N ALA A 62 -17.76 7.05 17.18
CA ALA A 62 -18.64 7.78 18.09
C ALA A 62 -19.67 6.85 18.77
N CYS A 63 -20.13 5.81 18.06
CA CYS A 63 -20.97 4.76 18.62
C CYS A 63 -20.23 3.76 19.52
N GLY A 64 -18.90 3.83 19.63
CA GLY A 64 -18.10 2.95 20.49
C GLY A 64 -17.92 1.52 19.97
N LEU A 65 -18.08 1.30 18.65
CA LEU A 65 -17.92 -0.04 18.04
C LEU A 65 -16.46 -0.51 18.02
N ASP A 66 -15.50 0.37 18.30
CA ASP A 66 -14.08 0.02 18.44
C ASP A 66 -13.85 -0.99 19.58
N ALA A 67 -14.60 -0.88 20.69
CA ALA A 67 -14.51 -1.84 21.79
C ALA A 67 -14.98 -3.25 21.37
N PHE A 68 -15.94 -3.35 20.46
CA PHE A 68 -16.35 -4.64 19.90
C PHE A 68 -15.25 -5.21 19.00
N ALA A 69 -14.69 -4.41 18.11
CA ALA A 69 -13.67 -4.85 17.15
C ALA A 69 -12.36 -5.29 17.83
N GLN A 70 -11.92 -4.58 18.87
CA GLN A 70 -10.66 -4.86 19.57
C GLN A 70 -10.67 -6.19 20.35
N ASN A 71 -11.85 -6.69 20.75
CA ASN A 71 -11.99 -7.93 21.50
C ASN A 71 -12.09 -9.18 20.61
N ARG A 72 -12.04 -9.02 19.29
CA ARG A 72 -12.21 -10.11 18.32
C ARG A 72 -10.85 -10.55 17.78
N LEU A 73 -10.46 -11.76 18.15
CA LEU A 73 -9.22 -12.41 17.69
C LEU A 73 -9.19 -12.60 16.17
N GLU A 74 -10.36 -12.64 15.52
CA GLU A 74 -10.45 -12.75 14.06
C GLU A 74 -9.75 -11.60 13.33
N TYR A 75 -9.74 -10.40 13.92
CA TYR A 75 -9.18 -9.18 13.31
C TYR A 75 -7.92 -8.67 14.04
N VAL A 76 -7.77 -9.03 15.31
CA VAL A 76 -6.68 -8.62 16.19
C VAL A 76 -5.74 -9.80 16.42
N THR A 77 -4.58 -9.73 15.79
CA THR A 77 -3.50 -10.72 15.84
C THR A 77 -2.28 -10.14 16.57
N PRO A 78 -1.31 -10.97 16.99
CA PRO A 78 -0.09 -10.47 17.62
C PRO A 78 0.70 -9.46 16.78
N LEU A 79 0.58 -9.57 15.45
CA LEU A 79 1.29 -8.73 14.48
C LEU A 79 0.65 -7.36 14.25
N ASN A 80 -0.60 -7.14 14.69
CA ASN A 80 -1.31 -5.89 14.42
C ASN A 80 -2.09 -5.28 15.60
N SER A 81 -2.07 -5.95 16.76
CA SER A 81 -2.79 -5.52 17.97
C SER A 81 -2.24 -4.23 18.58
N LEU A 82 -3.14 -3.27 18.84
CA LEU A 82 -2.82 -2.06 19.58
C LEU A 82 -2.52 -2.35 21.07
N LEU A 83 -3.25 -3.28 21.69
CA LEU A 83 -3.05 -3.62 23.11
C LEU A 83 -1.65 -4.18 23.36
N ARG A 84 -1.15 -5.05 22.47
CA ARG A 84 0.22 -5.56 22.56
C ARG A 84 1.26 -4.46 22.32
N LEU A 85 0.96 -3.48 21.45
CA LEU A 85 1.82 -2.30 21.26
C LEU A 85 1.88 -1.41 22.51
N GLN A 86 0.74 -1.21 23.18
CA GLN A 86 0.67 -0.49 24.46
C GLN A 86 1.47 -1.19 25.55
N GLU A 87 1.36 -2.52 25.64
CA GLU A 87 2.13 -3.32 26.60
C GLU A 87 3.62 -3.29 26.28
N GLY A 88 4.00 -3.41 25.00
CA GLY A 88 5.39 -3.27 24.57
C GLY A 88 5.97 -1.89 24.90
N HIS A 89 5.18 -0.82 24.77
CA HIS A 89 5.57 0.54 25.17
C HIS A 89 5.71 0.69 26.67
N PHE A 90 4.82 0.07 27.46
CA PHE A 90 4.90 0.04 28.90
C PHE A 90 6.20 -0.63 29.38
N LEU A 91 6.54 -1.79 28.83
CA LEU A 91 7.80 -2.50 29.11
C LEU A 91 9.02 -1.67 28.71
N TYR A 92 8.98 -1.06 27.52
CA TYR A 92 10.06 -0.20 27.03
C TYR A 92 10.33 0.98 27.96
N LYS A 93 9.28 1.66 28.43
CA LYS A 93 9.40 2.76 29.41
C LYS A 93 9.95 2.32 30.75
N ALA A 94 9.69 1.08 31.16
CA ALA A 94 10.26 0.50 32.37
C ALA A 94 11.73 0.07 32.23
N GLY A 95 12.35 0.25 31.05
CA GLY A 95 13.72 -0.19 30.77
C GLY A 95 13.84 -1.71 30.57
N VAL A 96 12.71 -2.41 30.40
CA VAL A 96 12.66 -3.84 30.11
C VAL A 96 12.59 -4.02 28.60
N ASN A 97 13.37 -4.96 28.05
CA ASN A 97 13.32 -5.26 26.63
C ASN A 97 11.91 -5.80 26.24
N PRO A 98 11.16 -5.11 25.37
CA PRO A 98 9.82 -5.55 24.96
C PRO A 98 9.78 -6.90 24.26
N TYR A 99 10.91 -7.33 23.68
CA TYR A 99 11.05 -8.57 22.92
C TYR A 99 11.60 -9.74 23.74
N ALA A 100 11.86 -9.55 25.03
CA ALA A 100 12.38 -10.63 25.89
C ALA A 100 11.34 -11.73 26.18
N GLY A 101 10.04 -11.45 25.98
CA GLY A 101 8.93 -12.39 26.16
C GLY A 101 8.07 -12.53 24.90
N ASP A 102 6.93 -13.21 25.04
CA ASP A 102 5.99 -13.53 23.94
C ASP A 102 4.81 -12.53 23.82
N THR A 103 5.00 -11.34 24.38
CA THR A 103 3.93 -10.33 24.45
C THR A 103 3.90 -9.47 23.19
N PHE A 104 5.07 -9.07 22.67
CA PHE A 104 5.21 -8.09 21.60
C PHE A 104 6.02 -8.62 20.41
N HIS A 105 5.40 -8.61 19.23
CA HIS A 105 5.97 -9.16 17.99
C HIS A 105 5.99 -8.17 16.83
N GLN A 106 5.69 -6.88 17.05
CA GLN A 106 5.69 -5.88 15.97
C GLN A 106 7.08 -5.25 15.82
N PRO A 107 7.44 -4.73 14.63
CA PRO A 107 8.77 -4.17 14.40
C PRO A 107 9.08 -2.92 15.26
N PRO A 108 10.36 -2.67 15.65
CA PRO A 108 10.74 -1.56 16.53
C PRO A 108 10.31 -0.16 16.07
N LEU A 109 10.31 0.13 14.77
CA LEU A 109 9.83 1.42 14.27
C LEU A 109 8.35 1.70 14.59
N VAL A 110 7.50 0.66 14.66
CA VAL A 110 6.09 0.85 15.07
C VAL A 110 6.04 1.30 16.52
N LEU A 111 6.84 0.68 17.38
CA LEU A 111 7.01 1.10 18.77
C LEU A 111 7.56 2.53 18.86
N ALA A 112 8.58 2.87 18.07
CA ALA A 112 9.15 4.22 18.04
C ALA A 112 8.11 5.28 17.67
N VAL A 113 7.30 5.03 16.63
CA VAL A 113 6.21 5.93 16.24
C VAL A 113 5.17 6.06 17.35
N TYR A 114 4.81 4.96 18.00
CA TYR A 114 3.89 5.00 19.15
C TYR A 114 4.46 5.80 20.32
N THR A 115 5.75 5.63 20.63
CA THR A 115 6.42 6.39 21.71
C THR A 115 6.44 7.89 21.42
N LEU A 116 6.63 8.26 20.14
CA LEU A 116 6.57 9.65 19.69
C LEU A 116 5.15 10.21 19.81
N LEU A 117 4.14 9.45 19.37
CA LEU A 117 2.73 9.84 19.49
C LEU A 117 2.33 10.04 20.96
N ASP A 118 2.70 9.11 21.84
CA ASP A 118 2.45 9.21 23.28
C ASP A 118 3.13 10.44 23.89
N ALA A 119 4.37 10.75 23.48
CA ALA A 119 5.05 11.98 23.91
C ALA A 119 4.37 13.26 23.42
N LEU A 120 3.71 13.25 22.26
CA LEU A 120 2.97 14.38 21.72
C LEU A 120 1.59 14.57 22.41
N THR A 121 1.06 13.57 23.13
CA THR A 121 -0.22 13.71 23.84
C THR A 121 -0.16 14.65 25.05
N VAL A 122 1.02 15.14 25.42
CA VAL A 122 1.22 16.20 26.43
C VAL A 122 0.43 17.48 26.10
N PHE A 123 0.06 17.70 24.83
CA PHE A 123 -0.75 18.83 24.36
C PHE A 123 -2.27 18.71 24.58
N HIS A 124 -2.72 18.07 25.68
CA HIS A 124 -4.13 17.97 26.12
C HIS A 124 -5.11 17.20 25.22
N ILE A 125 -4.63 16.54 24.15
CA ILE A 125 -5.45 15.63 23.33
C ILE A 125 -5.32 14.21 23.88
N SER A 126 -6.45 13.53 24.09
CA SER A 126 -6.43 12.14 24.56
C SER A 126 -5.80 11.21 23.51
N LEU A 127 -4.92 10.31 23.94
CA LEU A 127 -4.22 9.34 23.09
C LEU A 127 -5.18 8.54 22.20
N ARG A 128 -6.34 8.15 22.73
CA ARG A 128 -7.40 7.48 21.97
C ARG A 128 -7.86 8.31 20.77
N THR A 129 -8.09 9.62 20.95
CA THR A 129 -8.51 10.52 19.86
C THR A 129 -7.41 10.65 18.80
N CYS A 130 -6.14 10.75 19.21
CA CYS A 130 -5.01 10.75 18.28
C CYS A 130 -4.94 9.46 17.45
N LEU A 131 -5.12 8.30 18.09
CA LEU A 131 -5.10 7.00 17.40
C LEU A 131 -6.27 6.84 16.43
N ILE A 132 -7.49 7.25 16.81
CA ILE A 132 -8.66 7.24 15.93
C ILE A 132 -8.43 8.18 14.73
N GLY A 133 -7.94 9.39 14.98
CA GLY A 133 -7.59 10.33 13.92
C GLY A 133 -6.54 9.77 12.96
N TRP A 134 -5.51 9.10 13.50
CA TRP A 134 -4.47 8.43 12.73
C TRP A 134 -5.00 7.30 11.84
N THR A 135 -5.87 6.44 12.35
CA THR A 135 -6.43 5.34 11.54
C THR A 135 -7.31 5.86 10.41
N ILE A 136 -8.17 6.85 10.70
CA ILE A 136 -9.00 7.48 9.67
C ILE A 136 -8.13 8.16 8.62
N PHE A 137 -7.08 8.86 9.05
CA PHE A 137 -6.10 9.46 8.14
C PHE A 137 -5.45 8.41 7.25
N MET A 138 -5.00 7.28 7.81
CA MET A 138 -4.40 6.20 7.04
C MET A 138 -5.37 5.58 6.03
N ASP A 139 -6.64 5.38 6.39
CA ASP A 139 -7.65 4.90 5.44
C ASP A 139 -7.88 5.87 4.28
N VAL A 140 -7.91 7.17 4.56
CA VAL A 140 -7.98 8.21 3.52
C VAL A 140 -6.75 8.15 2.62
N VAL A 141 -5.56 8.02 3.19
CA VAL A 141 -4.30 7.87 2.44
C VAL A 141 -4.32 6.64 1.54
N ILE A 142 -4.81 5.49 2.03
CA ILE A 142 -4.94 4.25 1.24
C ILE A 142 -5.95 4.45 0.10
N ALA A 143 -7.12 5.01 0.38
CA ALA A 143 -8.16 5.25 -0.62
C ALA A 143 -7.69 6.19 -1.74
N LEU A 144 -6.98 7.27 -1.37
CA LEU A 144 -6.34 8.18 -2.33
C LEU A 144 -5.25 7.48 -3.13
N GLY A 145 -4.49 6.58 -2.51
CA GLY A 145 -3.50 5.73 -3.19
C GLY A 145 -4.15 4.88 -4.29
N PHE A 146 -5.28 4.22 -4.00
CA PHE A 146 -6.02 3.44 -5.01
C PHE A 146 -6.56 4.32 -6.14
N ALA A 147 -7.17 5.46 -5.82
CA ALA A 147 -7.66 6.40 -6.82
C ALA A 147 -6.53 6.94 -7.71
N SER A 148 -5.39 7.28 -7.10
CA SER A 148 -4.17 7.76 -7.76
C SER A 148 -3.60 6.71 -8.71
N MET A 149 -3.48 5.46 -8.25
CA MET A 149 -3.04 4.34 -9.06
C MET A 149 -3.96 4.10 -10.26
N CYS A 150 -5.28 4.13 -10.06
CA CYS A 150 -6.25 3.94 -11.15
C CYS A 150 -6.18 5.05 -12.19
N ARG A 151 -6.00 6.30 -11.77
CA ARG A 151 -5.84 7.44 -12.70
C ARG A 151 -4.57 7.30 -13.54
N ALA A 152 -3.45 6.98 -12.89
CA ALA A 152 -2.17 6.80 -13.58
C ALA A 152 -2.23 5.63 -14.58
N PHE A 153 -2.93 4.55 -14.23
CA PHE A 153 -3.17 3.43 -15.14
C PHE A 153 -4.03 3.85 -16.34
N LEU A 154 -5.15 4.54 -16.10
CA LEU A 154 -6.03 5.01 -17.18
C LEU A 154 -5.34 5.99 -18.13
N SER A 155 -4.49 6.89 -17.62
CA SER A 155 -3.72 7.79 -18.49
C SER A 155 -2.75 7.01 -19.38
N SER A 156 -2.08 5.98 -18.84
CA SER A 156 -1.17 5.15 -19.63
C SER A 156 -1.89 4.34 -20.73
N GLN A 157 -3.11 3.87 -20.46
CA GLN A 157 -3.91 3.15 -21.46
C GLN A 157 -4.49 4.08 -22.53
N GLY A 158 -4.89 5.30 -22.18
CA GLY A 158 -5.41 6.27 -23.14
C GLY A 158 -4.38 6.59 -24.23
N GLU A 159 -3.11 6.74 -23.86
CA GLU A 159 -2.01 6.97 -24.81
C GLU A 159 -1.83 5.79 -25.77
N GLN A 160 -1.75 4.55 -25.24
CA GLN A 160 -1.65 3.34 -26.07
C GLN A 160 -2.86 3.11 -26.97
N GLN A 161 -4.06 3.43 -26.49
CA GLN A 161 -5.28 3.24 -27.27
C GLN A 161 -5.40 4.29 -28.38
N CYS A 162 -4.95 5.53 -28.18
CA CYS A 162 -4.83 6.52 -29.26
C CYS A 162 -3.90 6.03 -30.37
N GLU A 163 -2.76 5.41 -30.04
CA GLU A 163 -1.86 4.82 -31.04
C GLU A 163 -2.46 3.58 -31.74
N ARG A 164 -3.18 2.74 -30.98
CA ARG A 164 -3.75 1.47 -31.47
C ARG A 164 -5.13 1.60 -32.12
N SER A 165 -5.80 2.75 -31.98
CA SER A 165 -7.16 3.07 -32.48
C SER A 165 -7.35 2.93 -33.99
N LYS A 166 -6.30 2.70 -34.77
CA LYS A 166 -6.45 2.28 -36.17
C LYS A 166 -7.07 0.89 -36.32
N ILE A 167 -7.09 0.06 -35.27
CA ILE A 167 -7.52 -1.34 -35.36
C ILE A 167 -8.25 -1.75 -34.06
N TRP A 168 -9.54 -2.11 -34.16
CA TRP A 168 -10.49 -2.66 -33.15
C TRP A 168 -11.41 -1.64 -32.44
N LEU A 169 -12.70 -1.53 -32.81
CA LEU A 169 -13.89 -2.38 -32.55
C LEU A 169 -14.38 -2.38 -31.08
N ASN A 170 -15.50 -1.66 -30.89
CA ASN A 170 -16.56 -1.80 -29.88
C ASN A 170 -16.13 -1.94 -28.41
N HIS A 171 -16.22 -0.81 -27.69
CA HIS A 171 -16.23 -0.80 -26.23
C HIS A 171 -17.40 -1.66 -25.71
N PRO A 172 -17.14 -2.68 -24.86
CA PRO A 172 -18.22 -3.38 -24.18
C PRO A 172 -18.98 -2.40 -23.29
N PRO A 173 -20.30 -2.56 -23.09
CA PRO A 173 -21.07 -1.70 -22.19
C PRO A 173 -20.62 -1.98 -20.75
N VAL A 174 -19.68 -1.17 -20.25
CA VAL A 174 -19.33 -1.13 -18.83
C VAL A 174 -20.44 -0.41 -18.07
N SER A 175 -20.73 -0.84 -16.85
CA SER A 175 -21.65 -0.10 -15.97
C SER A 175 -21.14 1.32 -15.77
N SER A 176 -22.04 2.28 -15.51
CA SER A 176 -21.66 3.69 -15.29
C SER A 176 -20.65 3.89 -14.16
N LEU A 177 -20.63 2.95 -13.20
CA LEU A 177 -19.65 2.89 -12.11
C LEU A 177 -18.24 2.52 -12.58
N LEU A 178 -18.13 1.65 -13.60
CA LEU A 178 -16.85 1.23 -14.16
C LEU A 178 -16.42 2.09 -15.36
N ALA A 179 -17.13 3.18 -15.64
CA ALA A 179 -16.72 4.15 -16.63
C ALA A 179 -15.38 4.80 -16.24
N PRO A 180 -14.46 5.08 -17.19
CA PRO A 180 -13.13 5.62 -16.90
C PRO A 180 -13.12 6.87 -16.01
N GLU A 181 -14.12 7.73 -16.15
CA GLU A 181 -14.27 8.96 -15.35
C GLU A 181 -14.57 8.67 -13.87
N MET A 182 -15.44 7.69 -13.60
CA MET A 182 -15.87 7.31 -12.25
C MET A 182 -14.98 6.24 -11.60
N LEU A 183 -14.19 5.53 -12.39
CA LEU A 183 -13.37 4.41 -11.94
C LEU A 183 -12.49 4.75 -10.72
N PRO A 184 -11.75 5.88 -10.67
CA PRO A 184 -10.96 6.23 -9.49
C PRO A 184 -11.79 6.46 -8.22
N ALA A 185 -13.02 6.98 -8.36
CA ALA A 185 -13.93 7.16 -7.23
C ALA A 185 -14.51 5.83 -6.76
N THR A 186 -14.82 4.92 -7.69
CA THR A 186 -15.33 3.59 -7.33
C THR A 186 -14.27 2.72 -6.68
N THR A 187 -13.01 2.77 -7.08
CA THR A 187 -11.95 1.99 -6.42
C THR A 187 -11.66 2.50 -5.01
N ALA A 188 -11.67 3.83 -4.80
CA ALA A 188 -11.64 4.40 -3.46
C ALA A 188 -12.86 3.98 -2.63
N ALA A 189 -14.07 3.98 -3.22
CA ALA A 189 -15.30 3.56 -2.54
C ALA A 189 -15.24 2.08 -2.14
N MET A 190 -14.80 1.20 -3.05
CA MET A 190 -14.63 -0.22 -2.80
C MET A 190 -13.73 -0.48 -1.59
N PHE A 191 -12.64 0.27 -1.43
CA PHE A 191 -11.81 0.17 -0.24
C PHE A 191 -12.50 0.75 1.00
N LEU A 192 -13.02 1.98 0.93
CA LEU A 192 -13.55 2.70 2.11
C LEU A 192 -14.81 2.06 2.71
N PHE A 193 -15.64 1.44 1.88
CA PHE A 193 -16.88 0.77 2.29
C PHE A 193 -16.73 -0.76 2.41
N ASN A 194 -15.51 -1.30 2.25
CA ASN A 194 -15.24 -2.70 2.53
C ASN A 194 -15.39 -2.96 4.05
N PRO A 195 -16.26 -3.92 4.48
CA PRO A 195 -16.42 -4.22 5.90
C PRO A 195 -15.10 -4.59 6.58
N TYR A 196 -14.17 -5.26 5.88
CA TYR A 196 -12.87 -5.63 6.45
C TYR A 196 -11.96 -4.42 6.69
N SER A 197 -11.95 -3.42 5.80
CA SER A 197 -11.15 -2.20 6.02
C SER A 197 -11.73 -1.38 7.18
N VAL A 198 -13.06 -1.29 7.25
CA VAL A 198 -13.76 -0.62 8.35
C VAL A 198 -13.45 -1.29 9.68
N ILE A 199 -13.55 -2.61 9.77
CA ILE A 199 -13.23 -3.34 11.01
C ILE A 199 -11.75 -3.22 11.36
N SER A 200 -10.84 -3.27 10.39
CA SER A 200 -9.40 -3.06 10.63
C SER A 200 -9.11 -1.68 11.23
N SER A 201 -9.82 -0.63 10.77
CA SER A 201 -9.74 0.69 11.38
C SER A 201 -10.31 0.70 12.79
N LEU A 202 -11.49 0.12 13.02
CA LEU A 202 -12.12 0.06 14.34
C LEU A 202 -11.28 -0.71 15.37
N ALA A 203 -10.57 -1.74 14.92
CA ALA A 203 -9.61 -2.50 15.72
C ALA A 203 -8.32 -1.72 16.05
N LEU A 204 -8.17 -0.49 15.53
CA LEU A 204 -6.97 0.33 15.64
C LEU A 204 -5.69 -0.40 15.19
N SER A 205 -5.82 -1.16 14.10
CA SER A 205 -4.77 -2.04 13.60
C SER A 205 -3.56 -1.29 13.06
N THR A 206 -2.36 -1.73 13.43
CA THR A 206 -1.10 -1.16 12.91
C THR A 206 -0.83 -1.57 11.45
N SER A 207 -1.55 -2.58 10.94
CA SER A 207 -1.43 -3.04 9.55
C SER A 207 -1.79 -1.97 8.51
N LEU A 208 -2.57 -0.94 8.88
CA LEU A 208 -2.93 0.17 7.98
C LEU A 208 -1.69 0.87 7.38
N VAL A 209 -0.61 1.01 8.15
CA VAL A 209 0.64 1.60 7.65
C VAL A 209 1.28 0.72 6.58
N THR A 210 1.19 -0.59 6.74
CA THR A 210 1.69 -1.56 5.76
C THR A 210 0.86 -1.48 4.47
N TYR A 211 -0.47 -1.43 4.58
CA TYR A 211 -1.36 -1.32 3.42
C TYR A 211 -1.15 0.00 2.66
N ALA A 212 -1.04 1.12 3.37
CA ALA A 212 -0.71 2.41 2.78
C ALA A 212 0.62 2.37 2.01
N SER A 213 1.65 1.77 2.61
CA SER A 213 2.97 1.63 2.00
C SER A 213 2.91 0.79 0.72
N ILE A 214 2.18 -0.32 0.70
CA ILE A 214 2.01 -1.18 -0.49
C ILE A 214 1.28 -0.43 -1.61
N VAL A 215 0.13 0.18 -1.32
CA VAL A 215 -0.70 0.85 -2.34
C VAL A 215 0.03 2.04 -2.94
N TRP A 216 0.69 2.85 -2.12
CA TRP A 216 1.48 3.98 -2.62
C TRP A 216 2.76 3.54 -3.34
N SER A 217 3.38 2.43 -2.93
CA SER A 217 4.48 1.84 -3.69
C SER A 217 4.06 1.55 -5.14
N PHE A 218 2.93 0.88 -5.33
CA PHE A 218 2.40 0.61 -6.68
C PHE A 218 1.98 1.87 -7.42
N SER A 219 1.30 2.79 -6.74
CA SER A 219 0.88 4.06 -7.34
C SER A 219 2.06 4.84 -7.92
N PHE A 220 3.16 4.95 -7.16
CA PHE A 220 4.38 5.59 -7.64
C PHE A 220 5.11 4.77 -8.71
N ALA A 221 5.03 3.44 -8.67
CA ALA A 221 5.59 2.59 -9.72
C ALA A 221 4.89 2.83 -11.08
N VAL A 222 3.56 2.94 -11.09
CA VAL A 222 2.79 3.27 -12.31
C VAL A 222 3.14 4.67 -12.84
N GLN A 223 3.38 5.63 -11.95
CA GLN A 223 3.75 7.01 -12.32
C GLN A 223 5.24 7.18 -12.72
N GLY A 224 6.06 6.12 -12.63
CA GLY A 224 7.50 6.19 -12.90
C GLY A 224 8.34 6.83 -11.78
N LEU A 225 7.77 7.08 -10.59
CA LEU A 225 8.49 7.63 -9.43
C LEU A 225 9.21 6.52 -8.64
N LEU A 226 10.29 6.02 -9.23
CA LEU A 226 11.00 4.79 -8.85
C LEU A 226 11.49 4.75 -7.40
N VAL A 227 12.13 5.84 -6.95
CA VAL A 227 12.75 5.89 -5.61
C VAL A 227 11.69 5.79 -4.53
N HIS A 228 10.56 6.50 -4.69
CA HIS A 228 9.45 6.47 -3.73
C HIS A 228 8.78 5.09 -3.70
N ALA A 229 8.60 4.46 -4.86
CA ALA A 229 8.08 3.10 -4.96
C ALA A 229 8.94 2.11 -4.18
N ILE A 230 10.26 2.10 -4.42
CA ILE A 230 11.19 1.18 -3.76
C ILE A 230 11.30 1.45 -2.26
N VAL A 231 11.36 2.72 -1.84
CA VAL A 231 11.40 3.09 -0.41
C VAL A 231 10.15 2.59 0.31
N LEU A 232 8.95 2.84 -0.25
CA LEU A 232 7.70 2.39 0.38
C LEU A 232 7.53 0.88 0.35
N LEU A 233 8.00 0.20 -0.70
CA LEU A 233 8.03 -1.26 -0.71
C LEU A 233 8.99 -1.82 0.33
N SER A 234 10.17 -1.20 0.48
CA SER A 234 11.14 -1.58 1.51
C SER A 234 10.61 -1.33 2.93
N LEU A 235 9.78 -0.30 3.12
CA LEU A 235 9.06 -0.06 4.37
C LEU A 235 7.98 -1.12 4.60
N ALA A 236 7.19 -1.45 3.58
CA ALA A 236 6.15 -2.47 3.67
C ALA A 236 6.73 -3.86 4.02
N THR A 237 7.85 -4.22 3.40
CA THR A 237 8.59 -5.47 3.65
C THR A 237 9.29 -5.51 5.00
N TYR A 238 9.67 -4.34 5.53
CA TYR A 238 10.13 -4.21 6.91
C TYR A 238 8.97 -4.38 7.90
N LEU A 239 7.80 -3.81 7.61
CA LEU A 239 6.63 -3.87 8.50
C LEU A 239 5.97 -5.26 8.54
N SER A 240 5.98 -5.97 7.42
CA SER A 240 5.49 -7.35 7.28
C SER A 240 6.32 -8.08 6.24
N VAL A 241 6.52 -9.39 6.37
CA VAL A 241 7.44 -10.14 5.48
C VAL A 241 6.87 -10.32 4.06
N TYR A 242 5.58 -10.63 3.92
CA TYR A 242 4.99 -11.06 2.65
C TYR A 242 4.95 -10.06 1.48
N PRO A 243 4.89 -8.73 1.70
CA PRO A 243 5.04 -7.76 0.61
C PRO A 243 6.33 -7.93 -0.22
N VAL A 244 7.30 -8.75 0.21
CA VAL A 244 8.52 -9.05 -0.54
C VAL A 244 8.23 -9.68 -1.89
N VAL A 245 7.11 -10.40 -2.00
CA VAL A 245 6.66 -11.00 -3.25
C VAL A 245 6.40 -9.92 -4.32
N LEU A 246 6.05 -8.70 -3.89
CA LEU A 246 5.77 -7.57 -4.77
C LEU A 246 7.04 -6.88 -5.29
N VAL A 247 8.22 -7.28 -4.83
CA VAL A 247 9.51 -6.77 -5.36
C VAL A 247 9.65 -7.10 -6.84
N VAL A 248 9.25 -8.29 -7.26
CA VAL A 248 9.31 -8.70 -8.67
C VAL A 248 8.46 -7.79 -9.57
N PRO A 249 7.14 -7.64 -9.36
CA PRO A 249 6.32 -6.78 -10.21
C PRO A 249 6.75 -5.32 -10.16
N VAL A 250 7.13 -4.79 -8.99
CA VAL A 250 7.59 -3.40 -8.88
C VAL A 250 8.90 -3.20 -9.64
N LEU A 251 9.89 -4.09 -9.55
CA LEU A 251 11.14 -3.95 -10.31
C LEU A 251 10.94 -4.02 -11.82
N LEU A 252 9.95 -4.77 -12.30
CA LEU A 252 9.70 -4.91 -13.75
C LEU A 252 9.04 -3.70 -14.38
N MET A 253 8.19 -3.00 -13.63
CA MET A 253 7.66 -1.70 -14.05
C MET A 253 8.77 -0.64 -14.17
N ILE A 254 9.97 -0.95 -13.71
CA ILE A 254 11.07 -0.04 -13.52
C ILE A 254 12.22 -0.45 -14.44
N HIS A 255 12.28 0.13 -15.63
CA HIS A 255 13.29 -0.27 -16.62
C HIS A 255 14.74 0.10 -16.21
N GLN A 256 14.96 1.09 -15.34
CA GLN A 256 16.29 1.47 -14.83
C GLN A 256 16.17 2.16 -13.46
N ALA A 257 16.26 1.41 -12.35
CA ALA A 257 16.48 2.02 -11.03
C ALA A 257 17.83 1.63 -10.46
N ARG A 258 18.60 2.65 -10.08
CA ARG A 258 19.75 2.55 -9.17
C ARG A 258 19.35 3.20 -7.85
N SER A 259 18.48 2.55 -7.09
CA SER A 259 18.09 2.99 -5.74
C SER A 259 18.65 2.04 -4.70
N ALA A 260 19.29 2.60 -3.67
CA ALA A 260 19.91 1.89 -2.55
C ALA A 260 18.97 1.73 -1.33
N ALA A 261 17.70 2.14 -1.44
CA ALA A 261 16.73 1.95 -0.37
C ALA A 261 16.46 0.46 -0.19
N SER A 262 17.05 -0.10 0.86
CA SER A 262 16.98 -1.52 1.20
C SER A 262 16.30 -1.68 2.54
N VAL A 263 15.62 -2.81 2.71
CA VAL A 263 15.06 -3.26 4.00
C VAL A 263 16.10 -3.18 5.12
N GLY A 264 17.38 -3.40 4.79
CA GLY A 264 18.51 -3.27 5.71
C GLY A 264 18.64 -1.88 6.35
N GLY A 265 18.23 -0.81 5.67
CA GLY A 265 18.21 0.54 6.23
C GLY A 265 17.25 0.66 7.41
N PHE A 266 16.00 0.20 7.25
CA PHE A 266 15.01 0.21 8.32
C PHE A 266 15.40 -0.73 9.47
N VAL A 267 15.92 -1.92 9.15
CA VAL A 267 16.48 -2.84 10.16
C VAL A 267 17.63 -2.19 10.93
N GLY A 268 18.51 -1.45 10.26
CA GLY A 268 19.61 -0.72 10.88
C GLY A 268 19.15 0.39 11.82
N VAL A 269 18.13 1.18 11.43
CA VAL A 269 17.51 2.18 12.32
C VAL A 269 16.89 1.50 13.55
N SER A 270 16.19 0.38 13.35
CA SER A 270 15.61 -0.42 14.44
C SER A 270 16.66 -0.97 15.40
N PHE A 271 17.79 -1.45 14.86
CA PHE A 271 18.92 -1.91 15.66
C PHE A 271 19.49 -0.80 16.52
N VAL A 272 19.66 0.41 15.98
CA VAL A 272 20.13 1.57 16.75
C VAL A 272 19.11 1.97 17.82
N TYR A 273 17.82 2.00 17.48
CA TYR A 273 16.75 2.35 18.41
C TYR A 273 16.63 1.37 19.58
N MET A 274 16.82 0.07 19.33
CA MET A 274 16.80 -0.99 20.36
C MET A 274 18.11 -1.14 21.14
N GLY A 275 18.97 -0.12 21.15
CA GLY A 275 20.22 -0.14 21.90
C GLY A 275 21.25 -1.13 21.36
N ARG A 276 21.27 -1.36 20.04
CA ARG A 276 22.19 -2.27 19.32
C ARG A 276 22.01 -3.74 19.67
N THR A 277 20.77 -4.17 19.83
CA THR A 277 20.38 -5.57 20.04
C THR A 277 19.62 -6.13 18.83
N TRP A 278 19.75 -7.45 18.61
CA TRP A 278 19.08 -8.16 17.51
C TRP A 278 17.84 -8.95 17.96
N ASP A 279 17.44 -8.80 19.23
CA ASP A 279 16.39 -9.61 19.86
C ASP A 279 15.05 -9.47 19.11
N PHE A 280 14.77 -8.27 18.59
CA PHE A 280 13.58 -8.00 17.79
C PHE A 280 13.52 -8.82 16.50
N LEU A 281 14.65 -9.22 15.90
CA LEU A 281 14.61 -10.00 14.65
C LEU A 281 13.95 -11.36 14.87
N ARG A 282 14.33 -12.03 15.97
CA ARG A 282 13.74 -13.31 16.32
C ARG A 282 12.28 -13.12 16.74
N ALA A 283 12.02 -12.18 17.64
CA ALA A 283 10.69 -11.95 18.19
C ALA A 283 9.67 -11.44 17.15
N THR A 284 10.09 -10.75 16.09
CA THR A 284 9.19 -10.24 15.04
C THR A 284 9.15 -11.14 13.81
N TYR A 285 10.31 -11.40 13.18
CA TYR A 285 10.34 -12.03 11.85
C TYR A 285 10.43 -13.55 11.92
N VAL A 286 11.26 -14.09 12.82
CA VAL A 286 11.35 -15.55 12.99
C VAL A 286 10.06 -16.09 13.61
N TRP A 287 9.51 -15.38 14.60
CA TRP A 287 8.21 -15.70 15.19
C TRP A 287 7.09 -15.83 14.14
N MET A 288 7.06 -14.91 13.16
CA MET A 288 6.10 -14.98 12.05
C MET A 288 6.31 -16.21 11.15
N HIS A 289 7.54 -16.70 11.02
CA HIS A 289 7.86 -17.89 10.24
C HIS A 289 7.55 -19.20 10.99
N GLU A 290 7.86 -19.23 12.29
CA GLU A 290 7.60 -20.38 13.17
C GLU A 290 6.09 -20.59 13.42
N TYR A 291 5.28 -19.54 13.24
CA TYR A 291 3.82 -19.55 13.44
C TYR A 291 3.41 -20.26 14.76
N PRO A 292 3.98 -19.85 15.91
CA PRO A 292 3.74 -20.54 17.18
C PRO A 292 2.33 -20.28 17.74
N ASP A 293 1.69 -19.18 17.32
CA ASP A 293 0.35 -18.81 17.77
C ASP A 293 -0.73 -19.42 16.87
N LEU A 294 -1.49 -20.35 17.45
CA LEU A 294 -2.61 -21.05 16.82
C LEU A 294 -3.97 -20.47 17.24
N THR A 295 -4.00 -19.24 17.76
CA THR A 295 -5.25 -18.56 18.06
C THR A 295 -6.13 -18.42 16.80
N PRO A 296 -7.46 -18.60 16.95
CA PRO A 296 -8.37 -18.49 15.82
C PRO A 296 -8.30 -17.12 15.15
N ASN A 297 -8.08 -17.14 13.83
CA ASN A 297 -8.13 -15.97 12.97
C ASN A 297 -8.93 -16.28 11.69
N ILE A 298 -9.13 -15.27 10.83
CA ILE A 298 -9.88 -15.45 9.57
C ILE A 298 -9.20 -16.46 8.62
N GLY A 299 -7.88 -16.64 8.75
CA GLY A 299 -7.12 -17.57 7.93
C GLY A 299 -7.41 -19.03 8.30
N ILE A 300 -7.17 -19.94 7.36
CA ILE A 300 -7.32 -21.39 7.58
C ILE A 300 -6.12 -22.02 8.32
N PHE A 301 -4.99 -21.29 8.42
CA PHE A 301 -3.71 -21.86 8.86
C PHE A 301 -3.71 -22.30 10.32
N TRP A 302 -4.32 -21.54 11.23
CA TRP A 302 -4.40 -21.93 12.63
C TRP A 302 -5.13 -23.27 12.79
N TYR A 303 -6.25 -23.46 12.08
CA TYR A 303 -7.03 -24.70 12.15
C TYR A 303 -6.24 -25.88 11.56
N PHE A 304 -5.59 -25.65 10.41
CA PHE A 304 -4.74 -26.65 9.78
C PHE A 304 -3.61 -27.12 10.71
N PHE A 305 -2.90 -26.20 11.37
CA PHE A 305 -1.79 -26.54 12.26
C PHE A 305 -2.23 -27.13 13.61
N MET A 306 -3.44 -26.83 14.08
CA MET A 306 -4.03 -27.48 15.25
C MET A 306 -4.31 -28.97 15.04
N GLU A 307 -4.70 -29.36 13.82
CA GLU A 307 -5.02 -30.76 13.47
C GLU A 307 -3.80 -31.55 12.98
N LEU A 308 -2.67 -30.88 12.71
CA LEU A 308 -1.49 -31.48 12.12
C LEU A 308 -0.55 -32.05 13.18
N PHE A 309 -0.09 -33.29 12.99
CA PHE A 309 0.93 -33.88 13.85
C PHE A 309 2.25 -33.09 13.80
N ASP A 310 2.87 -32.90 14.97
CA ASP A 310 4.12 -32.14 15.16
C ASP A 310 5.23 -32.52 14.17
N ARG A 311 5.37 -33.82 13.89
CA ARG A 311 6.38 -34.34 12.96
C ARG A 311 6.27 -33.75 11.55
N PHE A 312 5.08 -33.36 11.11
CA PHE A 312 4.84 -32.81 9.77
C PHE A 312 4.80 -31.28 9.73
N GLN A 313 4.78 -30.60 10.88
CA GLN A 313 4.63 -29.14 10.95
C GLN A 313 5.69 -28.41 10.12
N SER A 314 6.96 -28.75 10.27
CA SER A 314 8.04 -28.10 9.52
C SER A 314 7.90 -28.23 8.00
N TYR A 315 7.44 -29.39 7.52
CA TYR A 315 7.20 -29.60 6.08
C TYR A 315 6.09 -28.68 5.56
N PHE A 316 4.96 -28.62 6.28
CA PHE A 316 3.83 -27.80 5.85
C PHE A 316 4.07 -26.29 6.05
N LEU A 317 4.83 -25.89 7.07
CA LEU A 317 5.26 -24.49 7.23
C LEU A 317 6.01 -24.01 5.99
N VAL A 318 7.02 -24.77 5.53
CA VAL A 318 7.77 -24.42 4.32
C VAL A 318 6.85 -24.32 3.10
N LEU A 319 5.96 -25.30 2.92
CA LEU A 319 5.04 -25.34 1.78
C LEU A 319 4.07 -24.14 1.78
N LEU A 320 3.50 -23.81 2.94
CA LEU A 320 2.56 -22.69 3.07
C LEU A 320 3.25 -21.33 2.92
N HIS A 321 4.46 -21.16 3.47
CA HIS A 321 5.26 -19.95 3.25
C HIS A 321 5.66 -19.78 1.79
N LEU A 322 5.88 -20.87 1.06
CA LEU A 322 6.22 -20.85 -0.37
C LEU A 322 5.00 -20.59 -1.28
N HIS A 323 3.78 -20.81 -0.78
CA HIS A 323 2.54 -20.71 -1.54
C HIS A 323 2.32 -19.35 -2.23
N PRO A 324 2.52 -18.18 -1.59
CA PRO A 324 2.36 -16.88 -2.27
C PRO A 324 3.33 -16.70 -3.44
N TYR A 325 4.55 -17.27 -3.34
CA TYR A 325 5.57 -17.17 -4.38
C TYR A 325 5.21 -17.98 -5.64
N LEU A 326 4.49 -19.11 -5.47
CA LEU A 326 4.09 -19.97 -6.58
C LEU A 326 3.09 -19.31 -7.54
N TYR A 327 2.27 -18.37 -7.08
CA TYR A 327 1.30 -17.70 -7.94
C TYR A 327 1.86 -16.49 -8.66
N VAL A 328 2.77 -15.77 -8.01
CA VAL A 328 3.30 -14.53 -8.58
C VAL A 328 4.22 -14.80 -9.76
N LEU A 329 4.96 -15.91 -9.76
CA LEU A 329 5.88 -16.24 -10.85
C LEU A 329 5.16 -16.61 -12.18
N PRO A 330 4.14 -17.48 -12.21
CA PRO A 330 3.35 -17.74 -13.42
C PRO A 330 2.55 -16.51 -13.89
N LEU A 331 1.97 -15.77 -12.95
CA LEU A 331 1.24 -14.53 -13.27
C LEU A 331 2.18 -13.49 -13.90
N PHE A 332 3.41 -13.40 -13.39
CA PHE A 332 4.49 -12.62 -14.00
C PHE A 332 4.81 -13.08 -15.42
N ILE A 333 5.08 -14.37 -15.64
CA ILE A 333 5.44 -14.89 -16.97
C ILE A 333 4.34 -14.56 -17.98
N ARG A 334 3.06 -14.69 -17.57
CA ARG A 334 1.92 -14.39 -18.43
C ARG A 334 1.81 -12.91 -18.77
N LEU A 335 1.90 -12.03 -17.77
CA LEU A 335 1.69 -10.58 -17.95
C LEU A 335 2.87 -9.85 -18.59
N ARG A 336 4.09 -10.43 -18.55
CA ARG A 336 5.26 -9.85 -19.21
C ARG A 336 5.07 -9.65 -20.73
N TYR A 337 4.25 -10.48 -21.37
CA TYR A 337 4.03 -10.38 -22.82
C TYR A 337 3.13 -9.22 -23.24
N ASP A 338 2.44 -8.58 -22.28
CA ASP A 338 1.51 -7.46 -22.53
C ASP A 338 2.11 -6.07 -22.19
N ILE A 339 3.32 -6.02 -21.60
CA ILE A 339 4.06 -4.79 -21.21
C ILE A 339 5.20 -4.55 -22.19
#